data_AF-A0AAD9S3V9-F1
#
_entry.id   AF-A0AAD9S3V9-F1
#
_cell.length_a   1.000
_cell.length_b   1.000
_cell.length_c   1.000
_cell.angle_alpha   90.00
_cell.angle_beta   90.00
_cell.angle_gamma   90.00
#
_symmetry.space_group_name_H-M   'P 1'
#
loop_
_entity.id
_entity.type
_entity.pdbx_description
1 polymer ?
#
loop_
_entity_poly.entity_id
_entity_poly.type
_entity_poly.pdbx_seq_one_letter_code
_entity_poly.pdbx_strand_id
1 'polypeptide(L)'
;MPPKRKSSQADGVVEDAPRQSTRQRTSTAAAREATASSAGGQGKAKTAKKPATAKKGTSKAKSDEGKVKEDEDDSDHQLTAAGKKTGKADGVKAKQAAAKSTTAKAESNGVEASGRQYWLMKAEPESRFENGVDVRFSIDDLAAKSEPEPWDGIRNFVARNNLRAMKKGDLAFFYHSNCKEPGIVGTMEVVQEHSPDLTAHDPKCPYYDPKSKPDDPKWSVVHVEFRSKFAAPIGLKELREMGAQGKPLEGMQMLKQSRLSVSRVSAQEWEYLVGVAKERAQDGE
;
A
#
# COMPACT_ATOMS: atom_id res chain seq x y z
N MET A 1 46.69 37.36 -10.29
CA MET A 1 46.22 38.76 -10.24
C MET A 1 46.16 39.29 -11.67
N PRO A 2 45.01 39.78 -12.16
CA PRO A 2 44.91 40.38 -13.49
C PRO A 2 44.92 41.93 -13.40
N PRO A 3 45.19 42.65 -14.50
CA PRO A 3 44.71 44.01 -14.64
C PRO A 3 43.47 44.10 -15.54
N LYS A 4 42.51 44.91 -15.06
CA LYS A 4 41.24 45.31 -15.69
C LYS A 4 41.44 46.49 -16.65
N ARG A 5 40.55 46.62 -17.65
CA ARG A 5 39.97 47.88 -18.22
C ARG A 5 38.90 47.49 -19.27
N LYS A 6 37.58 47.73 -19.08
CA LYS A 6 36.74 48.94 -19.38
C LYS A 6 37.04 49.53 -20.76
N SER A 7 36.12 49.84 -21.68
CA SER A 7 34.68 50.23 -21.75
C SER A 7 34.29 50.22 -23.25
N SER A 8 33.04 50.08 -23.73
CA SER A 8 32.02 51.15 -23.87
C SER A 8 30.77 50.64 -24.63
N GLN A 9 29.61 51.27 -24.38
CA GLN A 9 28.28 51.06 -24.99
C GLN A 9 28.16 51.49 -26.47
N ALA A 10 27.19 50.91 -27.19
CA ALA A 10 26.17 51.64 -27.99
C ALA A 10 25.04 50.71 -28.47
N ASP A 11 23.81 51.21 -28.37
CA ASP A 11 22.52 50.63 -28.75
C ASP A 11 22.30 50.45 -30.26
N GLY A 12 21.39 49.53 -30.63
CA GLY A 12 20.84 49.38 -31.97
C GLY A 12 19.66 48.41 -32.02
N VAL A 13 18.44 48.95 -32.09
CA VAL A 13 17.15 48.27 -32.27
C VAL A 13 16.94 47.92 -33.75
N VAL A 14 16.42 46.72 -34.06
CA VAL A 14 15.59 46.44 -35.26
C VAL A 14 14.73 45.18 -35.05
N GLU A 15 13.42 45.34 -35.17
CA GLU A 15 12.41 44.29 -35.38
C GLU A 15 12.51 43.68 -36.79
N ASP A 16 12.11 42.41 -36.97
CA ASP A 16 10.99 41.97 -37.84
C ASP A 16 11.00 40.42 -38.02
N ALA A 17 9.81 39.85 -38.22
CA ALA A 17 9.43 38.45 -38.03
C ALA A 17 9.63 37.54 -39.29
N PRO A 18 8.81 36.49 -39.52
CA PRO A 18 9.12 35.09 -39.23
C PRO A 18 9.33 34.23 -40.50
N ARG A 19 9.95 33.06 -40.39
CA ARG A 19 9.94 32.04 -41.46
C ARG A 19 9.57 30.65 -40.96
N GLN A 20 8.39 30.21 -41.39
CA GLN A 20 7.98 28.82 -41.46
C GLN A 20 8.91 28.04 -42.41
N SER A 21 9.27 26.80 -42.07
CA SER A 21 9.83 25.87 -43.05
C SER A 21 9.27 24.46 -42.89
N THR A 22 8.95 23.92 -44.05
CA THR A 22 8.15 22.76 -44.41
C THR A 22 8.82 21.41 -44.17
N ARG A 23 7.98 20.40 -43.89
CA ARG A 23 8.30 18.97 -43.96
C ARG A 23 8.81 18.57 -45.35
N GLN A 24 9.80 17.69 -45.39
CA GLN A 24 9.97 16.73 -46.47
C GLN A 24 10.45 15.37 -45.93
N ARG A 25 9.74 14.32 -46.36
CA ARG A 25 10.10 12.89 -46.23
C ARG A 25 11.13 12.54 -47.30
N THR A 26 12.10 11.70 -46.97
CA THR A 26 12.70 10.74 -47.90
C THR A 26 12.94 9.40 -47.22
N SER A 27 12.69 8.36 -47.99
CA SER A 27 12.78 6.93 -47.73
C SER A 27 14.17 6.38 -48.07
N THR A 28 14.64 5.38 -47.33
CA THR A 28 15.52 4.31 -47.84
C THR A 28 15.43 3.07 -46.96
N ALA A 29 15.57 1.91 -47.62
CA ALA A 29 15.29 0.57 -47.14
C ALA A 29 16.57 -0.28 -46.98
N ALA A 30 16.37 -1.54 -46.54
CA ALA A 30 17.27 -2.71 -46.50
C ALA A 30 18.14 -2.86 -45.24
N ALA A 31 18.37 -4.05 -44.67
CA ALA A 31 17.81 -5.40 -44.83
C ALA A 31 18.26 -6.23 -43.61
N ARG A 32 17.46 -7.22 -43.18
CA ARG A 32 17.90 -8.31 -42.30
C ARG A 32 17.37 -9.63 -42.84
N GLU A 33 18.29 -10.56 -43.07
CA GLU A 33 18.04 -11.93 -43.50
C GLU A 33 17.43 -12.78 -42.36
N ALA A 34 16.52 -13.67 -42.74
CA ALA A 34 16.06 -14.81 -41.97
C ALA A 34 16.04 -16.03 -42.89
N THR A 35 16.64 -17.13 -42.45
CA THR A 35 16.50 -18.45 -43.07
C THR A 35 15.37 -19.23 -42.41
N ALA A 36 14.64 -19.94 -43.28
CA ALA A 36 13.33 -20.54 -43.06
C ALA A 36 13.39 -22.05 -42.77
N SER A 37 12.27 -22.58 -42.27
CA SER A 37 11.56 -23.77 -42.80
C SER A 37 10.40 -24.16 -41.88
N SER A 38 9.29 -24.77 -42.29
CA SER A 38 8.51 -24.89 -43.53
C SER A 38 7.32 -25.84 -43.23
N ALA A 39 6.26 -25.73 -44.03
CA ALA A 39 5.12 -26.66 -44.23
C ALA A 39 4.00 -26.65 -43.18
N GLY A 40 2.70 -26.57 -43.54
CA GLY A 40 2.04 -26.53 -44.84
C GLY A 40 0.52 -26.73 -44.65
N GLY A 41 -0.30 -26.37 -45.64
CA GLY A 41 -1.71 -26.82 -45.73
C GLY A 41 -2.73 -25.75 -46.12
N GLN A 42 -3.10 -25.71 -47.41
CA GLN A 42 -4.20 -24.91 -47.97
C GLN A 42 -5.54 -25.67 -47.94
N GLY A 43 -6.65 -24.92 -47.79
CA GLY A 43 -8.00 -25.36 -48.13
C GLY A 43 -8.99 -24.17 -48.20
N LYS A 44 -9.46 -23.82 -49.40
CA LYS A 44 -10.58 -22.89 -49.71
C LYS A 44 -11.92 -23.68 -49.55
N ALA A 45 -13.16 -23.17 -49.49
CA ALA A 45 -13.81 -21.88 -49.80
C ALA A 45 -15.30 -21.86 -49.33
N LYS A 46 -15.90 -20.66 -49.22
CA LYS A 46 -17.33 -20.26 -49.49
C LYS A 46 -18.44 -20.79 -48.52
N THR A 47 -19.55 -20.12 -48.16
CA THR A 47 -20.27 -18.87 -48.49
C THR A 47 -21.43 -18.72 -47.47
N ALA A 48 -21.65 -17.54 -46.86
CA ALA A 48 -22.82 -16.64 -47.05
C ALA A 48 -24.04 -16.74 -46.10
N LYS A 49 -24.54 -15.54 -45.78
CA LYS A 49 -25.91 -15.08 -45.45
C LYS A 49 -26.45 -15.10 -44.00
N LYS A 50 -26.61 -13.86 -43.53
CA LYS A 50 -27.59 -13.30 -42.57
C LYS A 50 -29.05 -13.61 -42.99
N PRO A 51 -30.01 -13.49 -42.06
CA PRO A 51 -31.01 -12.44 -42.24
C PRO A 51 -31.37 -11.68 -40.95
N ALA A 52 -32.09 -10.58 -41.14
CA ALA A 52 -32.64 -9.66 -40.14
C ALA A 52 -34.16 -9.53 -40.34
N THR A 53 -34.90 -9.18 -39.28
CA THR A 53 -36.24 -8.51 -39.26
C THR A 53 -36.46 -8.04 -37.79
N ALA A 54 -36.64 -6.77 -37.39
CA ALA A 54 -37.63 -5.70 -37.71
C ALA A 54 -39.08 -6.10 -37.35
N LYS A 55 -40.00 -5.30 -36.76
CA LYS A 55 -40.12 -3.90 -36.30
C LYS A 55 -41.55 -3.75 -35.70
N LYS A 56 -41.77 -2.81 -34.75
CA LYS A 56 -42.92 -1.87 -34.61
C LYS A 56 -42.71 -1.06 -33.30
N GLY A 57 -42.56 0.27 -33.30
CA GLY A 57 -43.54 1.32 -33.65
C GLY A 57 -44.42 1.58 -32.41
N THR A 58 -44.52 2.76 -31.78
CA THR A 58 -44.72 4.11 -32.35
C THR A 58 -44.58 5.20 -31.26
N SER A 59 -43.99 6.33 -31.65
CA SER A 59 -44.19 7.74 -31.24
C SER A 59 -45.19 8.13 -30.13
N LYS A 60 -44.86 9.14 -29.30
CA LYS A 60 -45.27 10.57 -29.47
C LYS A 60 -44.66 11.47 -28.38
N ALA A 61 -44.48 12.75 -28.73
CA ALA A 61 -43.78 13.79 -27.99
C ALA A 61 -44.71 14.72 -27.17
N LYS A 62 -44.06 15.50 -26.29
CA LYS A 62 -44.22 16.96 -26.01
C LYS A 62 -45.00 17.42 -24.76
N SER A 63 -44.36 18.41 -24.09
CA SER A 63 -44.85 19.54 -23.25
C SER A 63 -45.56 19.16 -21.94
N ASP A 64 -45.55 19.92 -20.84
CA ASP A 64 -45.39 21.36 -20.62
C ASP A 64 -45.12 21.65 -19.12
N GLU A 65 -44.81 22.90 -18.82
CA GLU A 65 -44.48 23.55 -17.55
C GLU A 65 -45.48 23.40 -16.37
N GLY A 66 -44.90 23.38 -15.16
CA GLY A 66 -45.22 24.29 -14.04
C GLY A 66 -46.51 24.11 -13.23
N LYS A 67 -46.38 23.81 -11.92
CA LYS A 67 -47.04 24.60 -10.84
C LYS A 67 -46.51 24.26 -9.44
N VAL A 68 -46.18 25.33 -8.72
CA VAL A 68 -45.89 25.43 -7.27
C VAL A 68 -47.12 25.08 -6.43
N LYS A 69 -46.90 24.42 -5.29
CA LYS A 69 -47.72 24.60 -4.08
C LYS A 69 -46.85 24.39 -2.84
N GLU A 70 -46.74 25.47 -2.07
CA GLU A 70 -46.45 25.50 -0.64
C GLU A 70 -47.57 24.82 0.13
N ASP A 71 -47.25 24.17 1.25
CA ASP A 71 -48.11 24.05 2.44
C ASP A 71 -47.17 23.81 3.64
N GLU A 72 -47.08 24.81 4.53
CA GLU A 72 -46.67 24.69 5.93
C GLU A 72 -47.93 24.53 6.79
N ASP A 73 -47.96 23.56 7.72
CA ASP A 73 -48.37 23.69 9.14
C ASP A 73 -48.26 22.29 9.82
N ASP A 74 -47.46 22.17 10.88
CA ASP A 74 -47.78 22.26 12.31
C ASP A 74 -48.68 21.13 12.85
N SER A 75 -48.12 20.28 13.72
CA SER A 75 -48.68 20.00 15.05
C SER A 75 -47.89 18.93 15.82
N ASP A 76 -47.56 19.35 17.04
CA ASP A 76 -46.97 18.68 18.19
C ASP A 76 -47.88 17.57 18.77
N HIS A 77 -47.30 16.49 19.35
CA HIS A 77 -47.78 15.95 20.63
C HIS A 77 -46.89 14.84 21.24
N GLN A 78 -46.71 15.04 22.55
CA GLN A 78 -45.97 14.34 23.60
C GLN A 78 -46.29 12.86 23.93
N LEU A 79 -45.24 12.21 24.47
CA LEU A 79 -45.13 11.37 25.70
C LEU A 79 -46.20 10.31 26.04
N THR A 80 -45.75 9.09 26.41
CA THR A 80 -46.02 8.49 27.74
C THR A 80 -45.02 7.36 28.06
N ALA A 81 -44.85 7.12 29.36
CA ALA A 81 -43.84 6.27 29.99
C ALA A 81 -44.44 5.06 30.74
N ALA A 82 -43.55 4.11 31.07
CA ALA A 82 -43.47 3.31 32.31
C ALA A 82 -44.30 2.01 32.52
N GLY A 83 -43.62 1.02 33.13
CA GLY A 83 -44.15 -0.16 33.85
C GLY A 83 -43.36 -1.46 33.59
N LYS A 84 -42.23 -1.78 34.24
CA LYS A 84 -41.88 -2.21 35.63
C LYS A 84 -42.29 -3.66 36.04
N LYS A 85 -41.28 -4.40 36.57
CA LYS A 85 -41.28 -5.55 37.54
C LYS A 85 -41.49 -6.99 37.01
N THR A 86 -40.90 -8.09 37.52
CA THR A 86 -40.05 -8.41 38.71
C THR A 86 -39.59 -9.88 38.70
N GLY A 87 -38.46 -10.19 39.37
CA GLY A 87 -38.17 -11.46 40.09
C GLY A 87 -37.65 -12.63 39.24
N LYS A 88 -36.76 -13.54 39.69
CA LYS A 88 -36.26 -13.89 41.02
C LYS A 88 -35.01 -14.79 40.84
N ALA A 89 -34.07 -14.69 41.78
CA ALA A 89 -32.88 -15.52 41.91
C ALA A 89 -33.21 -16.91 42.49
N ASP A 90 -32.39 -17.93 42.19
CA ASP A 90 -31.94 -18.96 43.13
C ASP A 90 -30.82 -19.80 42.48
N GLY A 91 -29.75 -20.06 43.23
CA GLY A 91 -28.56 -20.79 42.78
C GLY A 91 -28.58 -22.29 43.10
N VAL A 92 -27.49 -22.99 42.74
CA VAL A 92 -26.68 -23.93 43.56
C VAL A 92 -26.00 -25.04 42.71
N LYS A 93 -24.69 -25.22 43.01
CA LYS A 93 -23.78 -26.40 42.88
C LYS A 93 -23.21 -26.87 41.54
N ALA A 94 -21.93 -26.53 41.39
CA ALA A 94 -20.75 -27.41 41.38
C ALA A 94 -20.91 -28.91 41.02
N LYS A 95 -20.11 -29.36 40.05
CA LYS A 95 -19.36 -30.63 40.10
C LYS A 95 -18.04 -30.51 39.33
N GLN A 96 -16.95 -30.53 40.09
CA GLN A 96 -15.60 -30.84 39.60
C GLN A 96 -15.51 -32.34 39.32
N ALA A 97 -14.89 -32.70 38.20
CA ALA A 97 -14.37 -34.04 37.95
C ALA A 97 -12.88 -33.91 37.66
N ALA A 98 -12.08 -34.51 38.53
CA ALA A 98 -10.64 -34.62 38.41
C ALA A 98 -10.28 -35.76 37.45
N ALA A 99 -9.33 -35.50 36.56
CA ALA A 99 -8.53 -36.55 35.91
C ALA A 99 -7.06 -36.09 35.91
N LYS A 100 -6.24 -36.82 36.66
CA LYS A 100 -4.78 -36.72 36.67
C LYS A 100 -4.24 -37.33 35.38
N SER A 101 -3.29 -36.66 34.73
CA SER A 101 -2.31 -37.32 33.86
C SER A 101 -0.97 -36.58 33.91
N THR A 102 -0.11 -37.11 34.78
CA THR A 102 1.33 -37.32 34.62
C THR A 102 2.10 -36.51 33.56
N THR A 103 2.93 -35.62 34.09
CA THR A 103 4.30 -35.24 33.72
C THR A 103 4.92 -35.90 32.48
N ALA A 104 5.25 -35.09 31.47
CA ALA A 104 6.44 -35.26 30.65
C ALA A 104 7.12 -33.89 30.51
N LYS A 105 8.29 -33.77 31.13
CA LYS A 105 9.15 -32.59 31.16
C LYS A 105 9.80 -32.46 29.78
N ALA A 106 9.36 -31.50 28.97
CA ALA A 106 10.11 -31.01 27.83
C ALA A 106 10.77 -29.70 28.28
N GLU A 107 12.11 -29.68 28.22
CA GLU A 107 12.92 -28.51 28.51
C GLU A 107 12.69 -27.46 27.42
N SER A 108 11.71 -26.58 27.66
CA SER A 108 11.54 -25.36 26.88
C SER A 108 12.56 -24.35 27.39
N ASN A 109 13.62 -24.13 26.63
CA ASN A 109 14.39 -22.89 26.75
C ASN A 109 13.42 -21.73 26.55
N GLY A 110 13.29 -20.91 27.60
CA GLY A 110 12.28 -19.87 27.70
C GLY A 110 12.46 -18.81 26.62
N VAL A 111 11.43 -18.67 25.79
CA VAL A 111 11.13 -17.42 25.10
C VAL A 111 9.83 -16.92 25.72
N GLU A 112 9.95 -15.92 26.59
CA GLU A 112 8.81 -15.17 27.12
C GLU A 112 7.99 -14.64 25.94
N ALA A 113 6.80 -15.21 25.73
CA ALA A 113 5.84 -14.72 24.74
C ALA A 113 5.29 -13.38 25.24
N SER A 114 6.02 -12.30 24.95
CA SER A 114 5.71 -10.93 25.36
C SER A 114 4.36 -10.37 24.83
N GLY A 115 3.48 -11.20 24.27
CA GLY A 115 2.24 -10.77 23.62
C GLY A 115 2.44 -9.86 22.41
N ARG A 116 3.69 -9.57 22.05
CA ARG A 116 4.11 -8.65 21.00
C ARG A 116 3.85 -9.24 19.62
N GLN A 117 3.36 -8.41 18.71
CA GLN A 117 3.18 -8.78 17.31
C GLN A 117 4.33 -8.25 16.45
N TYR A 118 4.55 -8.94 15.32
CA TYR A 118 5.60 -8.63 14.38
C TYR A 118 5.02 -8.32 12.99
N TRP A 119 5.66 -7.37 12.32
CA TRP A 119 5.16 -6.81 11.07
C TRP A 119 6.28 -6.64 10.05
N LEU A 120 5.89 -6.41 8.80
CA LEU A 120 6.77 -5.94 7.74
C LEU A 120 6.06 -4.80 7.01
N MET A 121 6.77 -3.70 6.84
CA MET A 121 6.25 -2.47 6.27
C MET A 121 7.17 -1.99 5.15
N LYS A 122 6.60 -1.77 3.97
CA LYS A 122 7.33 -1.42 2.75
C LYS A 122 7.39 0.09 2.56
N ALA A 123 8.56 0.59 2.20
CA ALA A 123 8.78 1.95 1.71
C ALA A 123 9.71 1.92 0.49
N GLU A 124 9.79 3.02 -0.25
CA GLU A 124 10.57 3.12 -1.48
C GLU A 124 11.80 3.99 -1.25
N PRO A 125 13.03 3.44 -1.29
CA PRO A 125 14.24 4.21 -0.98
C PRO A 125 14.74 5.07 -2.14
N GLU A 126 14.28 4.79 -3.36
CA GLU A 126 14.65 5.51 -4.59
C GLU A 126 13.55 6.52 -4.96
N SER A 127 13.93 7.55 -5.72
CA SER A 127 12.98 8.61 -6.12
C SER A 127 11.87 8.04 -7.01
N ARG A 128 10.62 8.34 -6.65
CA ARG A 128 9.43 8.02 -7.45
C ARG A 128 8.38 9.09 -7.21
N PHE A 129 7.81 9.60 -8.30
CA PHE A 129 6.77 10.61 -8.21
C PHE A 129 5.38 9.97 -8.22
N GLU A 130 4.57 10.30 -7.22
CA GLU A 130 3.13 10.04 -7.16
C GLU A 130 2.42 11.39 -7.18
N ASN A 131 1.53 11.63 -8.15
CA ASN A 131 0.81 12.90 -8.29
C ASN A 131 1.71 14.15 -8.25
N GLY A 132 2.94 14.05 -8.77
CA GLY A 132 3.91 15.16 -8.83
C GLY A 132 4.74 15.37 -7.56
N VAL A 133 4.59 14.50 -6.54
CA VAL A 133 5.36 14.54 -5.29
C VAL A 133 6.28 13.32 -5.22
N ASP A 134 7.55 13.53 -4.87
CA ASP A 134 8.48 12.42 -4.62
C ASP A 134 8.11 11.72 -3.31
N VAL A 135 7.89 10.40 -3.37
CA VAL A 135 7.50 9.57 -2.22
C VAL A 135 8.65 8.76 -1.64
N ARG A 136 9.89 9.12 -1.98
CA ARG A 136 11.10 8.49 -1.45
C ARG A 136 11.14 8.52 0.08
N PHE A 137 11.31 7.35 0.67
CA PHE A 137 11.55 7.17 2.10
C PHE A 137 12.36 5.90 2.38
N SER A 138 13.59 6.07 2.88
CA SER A 138 14.52 5.01 3.23
C SER A 138 14.63 4.81 4.75
N ILE A 139 15.35 3.77 5.17
CA ILE A 139 15.57 3.53 6.60
C ILE A 139 16.50 4.59 7.21
N ASP A 140 17.38 5.17 6.40
CA ASP A 140 18.26 6.26 6.84
C ASP A 140 17.46 7.55 7.05
N ASP A 141 16.43 7.78 6.24
CA ASP A 141 15.51 8.90 6.44
C ASP A 141 14.72 8.71 7.75
N LEU A 142 14.26 7.49 8.05
CA LEU A 142 13.63 7.18 9.34
C LEU A 142 14.61 7.34 10.51
N ALA A 143 15.86 6.89 10.36
CA ALA A 143 16.88 7.02 11.41
C ALA A 143 17.24 8.49 11.71
N ALA A 144 17.06 9.40 10.74
CA ALA A 144 17.29 10.82 10.89
C ALA A 144 16.11 11.57 11.55
N LYS A 145 14.96 10.93 11.78
CA LYS A 145 13.79 11.56 12.42
C LYS A 145 14.04 11.73 13.93
N SER A 146 13.68 12.91 14.44
CA SER A 146 13.74 13.24 15.87
C SER A 146 12.43 12.94 16.61
N GLU A 147 11.35 12.71 15.87
CA GLU A 147 10.01 12.43 16.39
C GLU A 147 9.45 11.16 15.72
N PRO A 148 8.46 10.48 16.34
CA PRO A 148 7.80 9.34 15.73
C PRO A 148 7.24 9.65 14.33
N GLU A 149 7.62 8.85 13.34
CA GLU A 149 7.20 9.07 11.95
C GLU A 149 5.82 8.46 11.71
N PRO A 150 4.83 9.22 11.22
CA PRO A 150 3.57 8.65 10.78
C PRO A 150 3.80 7.77 9.53
N TRP A 151 3.36 6.52 9.58
CA TRP A 151 3.43 5.62 8.43
C TRP A 151 2.24 5.82 7.48
N ASP A 152 2.26 6.94 6.77
CA ASP A 152 1.18 7.42 5.91
C ASP A 152 1.09 6.71 4.54
N GLY A 153 0.16 7.16 3.70
CA GLY A 153 0.05 6.73 2.31
C GLY A 153 -0.53 5.33 2.09
N ILE A 154 -0.96 4.64 3.15
CA ILE A 154 -1.62 3.33 3.02
C ILE A 154 -3.02 3.49 2.41
N ARG A 155 -3.20 3.00 1.19
CA ARG A 155 -4.48 3.01 0.44
C ARG A 155 -5.02 1.60 0.10
N ASN A 156 -4.54 0.59 0.81
CA ASN A 156 -5.05 -0.79 0.74
C ASN A 156 -5.80 -1.13 2.03
N PHE A 157 -7.04 -1.62 1.93
CA PHE A 157 -7.88 -1.91 3.10
C PHE A 157 -7.33 -3.00 4.02
N VAL A 158 -6.66 -4.02 3.47
CA VAL A 158 -6.03 -5.08 4.27
C VAL A 158 -4.81 -4.51 5.01
N ALA A 159 -3.98 -3.74 4.32
CA ALA A 159 -2.83 -3.07 4.95
C ALA A 159 -3.28 -2.09 6.05
N ARG A 160 -4.34 -1.32 5.81
CA ARG A 160 -4.96 -0.45 6.82
C ARG A 160 -5.45 -1.25 8.03
N ASN A 161 -6.13 -2.36 7.81
CA ASN A 161 -6.60 -3.19 8.91
C ASN A 161 -5.42 -3.79 9.71
N ASN A 162 -4.29 -4.08 9.06
CA ASN A 162 -3.07 -4.46 9.74
C ASN A 162 -2.51 -3.32 10.59
N LEU A 163 -2.42 -2.09 10.06
CA LEU A 163 -2.06 -0.91 10.86
C LEU A 163 -2.97 -0.75 12.09
N ARG A 164 -4.27 -0.94 11.92
CA ARG A 164 -5.24 -0.82 13.01
C ARG A 164 -5.12 -1.91 14.08
N ALA A 165 -4.49 -3.04 13.75
CA ALA A 165 -4.27 -4.15 14.67
C ALA A 165 -2.96 -4.01 15.46
N MET A 166 -2.04 -3.15 15.02
CA MET A 166 -0.77 -2.90 15.70
C MET A 166 -0.98 -2.31 17.09
N LYS A 167 -0.07 -2.68 18.00
CA LYS A 167 -0.01 -2.17 19.36
C LYS A 167 1.31 -1.46 19.63
N LYS A 168 1.29 -0.53 20.57
CA LYS A 168 2.52 0.13 21.03
C LYS A 168 3.49 -0.93 21.54
N GLY A 169 4.74 -0.88 21.08
CA GLY A 169 5.78 -1.86 21.38
C GLY A 169 5.87 -3.03 20.38
N ASP A 170 4.98 -3.12 19.40
CA ASP A 170 5.13 -4.05 18.29
C ASP A 170 6.35 -3.69 17.43
N LEU A 171 7.00 -4.70 16.87
CA LEU A 171 8.17 -4.51 16.01
C LEU A 171 7.84 -4.77 14.55
N ALA A 172 8.51 -4.05 13.66
CA ALA A 172 8.35 -4.19 12.23
C ALA A 172 9.69 -4.26 11.51
N PHE A 173 9.77 -5.08 10.47
CA PHE A 173 10.84 -5.00 9.49
C PHE A 173 10.59 -3.84 8.55
N PHE A 174 11.61 -3.00 8.35
CA PHE A 174 11.63 -2.00 7.30
C PHE A 174 12.06 -2.67 5.99
N TYR A 175 11.18 -2.67 5.00
CA TYR A 175 11.43 -3.31 3.70
C TYR A 175 11.58 -2.26 2.61
N HIS A 176 12.74 -2.26 1.94
CA HIS A 176 12.96 -1.47 0.72
C HIS A 176 12.27 -2.15 -0.45
N SER A 177 11.31 -1.45 -1.05
CA SER A 177 10.52 -1.89 -2.19
C SER A 177 10.74 -0.99 -3.40
N ASN A 178 10.40 -1.51 -4.58
CA ASN A 178 10.47 -0.78 -5.85
C ASN A 178 11.83 -0.08 -6.12
N CYS A 179 12.91 -0.74 -5.73
CA CYS A 179 14.28 -0.29 -5.93
C CYS A 179 15.10 -1.40 -6.59
N LYS A 180 16.36 -1.12 -6.93
CA LYS A 180 17.27 -2.09 -7.55
C LYS A 180 17.53 -3.31 -6.67
N GLU A 181 17.61 -3.11 -5.36
CA GLU A 181 17.94 -4.14 -4.37
C GLU A 181 16.83 -4.25 -3.32
N PRO A 182 15.66 -4.83 -3.67
CA PRO A 182 14.55 -4.92 -2.74
C PRO A 182 14.84 -5.95 -1.65
N GLY A 183 14.51 -5.62 -0.40
CA GLY A 183 14.81 -6.49 0.73
C GLY A 183 14.52 -5.86 2.09
N ILE A 184 14.70 -6.67 3.15
CA ILE A 184 14.63 -6.19 4.54
C ILE A 184 15.96 -5.53 4.88
N VAL A 185 15.92 -4.29 5.36
CA VAL A 185 17.11 -3.48 5.63
C VAL A 185 17.32 -3.15 7.11
N GLY A 186 16.35 -3.48 7.96
CA GLY A 186 16.43 -3.20 9.39
C GLY A 186 15.09 -3.35 10.09
N THR A 187 15.03 -2.82 11.32
CA THR A 187 13.87 -2.90 12.19
C THR A 187 13.45 -1.53 12.71
N MET A 188 12.18 -1.43 13.06
CA MET A 188 11.54 -0.28 13.69
C MET A 188 10.48 -0.75 14.69
N GLU A 189 10.01 0.15 15.53
CA GLU A 189 8.99 -0.11 16.55
C GLU A 189 7.78 0.79 16.35
N VAL A 190 6.58 0.26 16.57
CA VAL A 190 5.35 1.04 16.67
C VAL A 190 5.29 1.71 18.04
N VAL A 191 5.38 3.04 18.08
CA VAL A 191 5.39 3.82 19.33
C VAL A 191 4.09 4.54 19.62
N GLN A 192 3.22 4.66 18.60
CA GLN A 192 1.84 5.14 18.73
C GLN A 192 0.90 4.25 17.92
N GLU A 193 -0.21 3.84 18.54
CA GLU A 193 -1.29 3.12 17.87
C GLU A 193 -1.97 3.99 16.81
N HIS A 194 -2.97 3.41 16.14
CA HIS A 194 -3.54 4.02 14.97
C HIS A 194 -4.11 5.44 15.23
N SER A 195 -4.02 6.31 14.23
CA SER A 195 -4.78 7.56 14.13
C SER A 195 -5.24 7.77 12.70
N PRO A 196 -6.20 8.69 12.44
CA PRO A 196 -6.56 9.07 11.08
C PRO A 196 -5.34 9.50 10.24
N ASP A 197 -5.29 9.07 8.98
CA ASP A 197 -4.29 9.55 8.02
C ASP A 197 -4.75 10.88 7.42
N LEU A 198 -4.20 11.99 7.92
CA LEU A 198 -4.57 13.34 7.47
C LEU A 198 -4.13 13.64 6.03
N THR A 199 -3.13 12.92 5.50
CA THR A 199 -2.69 13.08 4.09
C THR A 199 -3.78 12.71 3.10
N ALA A 200 -4.77 11.91 3.52
CA ALA A 200 -5.92 11.57 2.70
C ALA A 200 -6.88 12.76 2.46
N HIS A 201 -6.78 13.83 3.25
CA HIS A 201 -7.68 14.98 3.18
C HIS A 201 -7.07 16.20 2.48
N ASP A 202 -5.76 16.20 2.22
CA ASP A 202 -5.08 17.29 1.52
C ASP A 202 -4.96 17.00 0.01
N PRO A 203 -5.62 17.77 -0.88
CA PRO A 203 -5.51 17.62 -2.33
C PRO A 203 -4.10 17.78 -2.91
N LYS A 204 -3.16 18.35 -2.15
CA LYS A 204 -1.76 18.48 -2.55
C LYS A 204 -0.91 17.28 -2.16
N CYS A 205 -1.38 16.44 -1.25
CA CYS A 205 -0.67 15.23 -0.87
C CYS A 205 -0.79 14.17 -1.98
N PRO A 206 0.27 13.38 -2.21
CA PRO A 206 0.25 12.31 -3.22
C PRO A 206 -0.84 11.27 -2.96
N TYR A 207 -1.27 11.15 -1.69
CA TYR A 207 -2.20 10.13 -1.23
C TYR A 207 -3.61 10.67 -0.95
N TYR A 208 -3.98 11.82 -1.51
CA TYR A 208 -5.32 12.38 -1.38
C TYR A 208 -6.41 11.36 -1.77
N ASP A 209 -7.44 11.25 -0.94
CA ASP A 209 -8.65 10.49 -1.25
C ASP A 209 -9.88 11.38 -1.06
N PRO A 210 -10.50 11.90 -2.15
CA PRO A 210 -11.67 12.77 -2.06
C PRO A 210 -12.88 12.10 -1.41
N LYS A 211 -12.85 10.76 -1.24
CA LYS A 211 -13.92 10.01 -0.60
C LYS A 211 -13.64 9.75 0.88
N SER A 212 -12.48 10.14 1.42
CA SER A 212 -12.18 10.05 2.86
C SER A 212 -12.64 11.34 3.52
N LYS A 213 -13.64 11.26 4.40
CA LYS A 213 -14.20 12.44 5.05
C LYS A 213 -13.54 12.67 6.42
N PRO A 214 -13.37 13.91 6.90
CA PRO A 214 -12.76 14.17 8.21
C PRO A 214 -13.55 13.61 9.40
N ASP A 215 -14.87 13.50 9.29
CA ASP A 215 -15.78 12.94 10.30
C ASP A 215 -15.81 11.40 10.31
N ASP A 216 -15.45 10.77 9.19
CA ASP A 216 -15.30 9.31 9.05
C ASP A 216 -14.06 8.98 8.19
N PRO A 217 -12.85 9.10 8.77
CA PRO A 217 -11.60 8.92 8.03
C PRO A 217 -11.41 7.46 7.65
N LYS A 218 -11.27 7.22 6.35
CA LYS A 218 -11.13 5.86 5.78
C LYS A 218 -9.79 5.23 6.09
N TRP A 219 -8.76 6.07 6.17
CA TRP A 219 -7.35 5.68 6.22
C TRP A 219 -6.78 5.94 7.61
N SER A 220 -5.78 5.14 7.96
CA SER A 220 -5.16 5.18 9.28
C SER A 220 -3.66 5.06 9.12
N VAL A 221 -2.93 5.71 10.03
CA VAL A 221 -1.48 5.58 10.21
C VAL A 221 -1.19 5.06 11.60
N VAL A 222 -0.03 4.47 11.80
CA VAL A 222 0.62 4.32 13.11
C VAL A 222 1.85 5.21 13.13
N HIS A 223 2.45 5.45 14.30
CA HIS A 223 3.75 6.15 14.34
C HIS A 223 4.85 5.18 14.72
N VAL A 224 5.96 5.25 14.00
CA VAL A 224 7.10 4.34 14.15
C VAL A 224 8.38 5.08 14.46
N GLU A 225 9.29 4.38 15.14
CA GLU A 225 10.65 4.85 15.39
C GLU A 225 11.66 3.84 14.89
N PHE A 226 12.79 4.34 14.40
CA PHE A 226 13.95 3.52 14.07
C PHE A 226 14.42 2.68 15.28
N ARG A 227 14.86 1.44 15.01
CA ARG A 227 15.49 0.57 16.02
C ARG A 227 16.86 0.07 15.59
N SER A 228 16.98 -0.49 14.39
CA SER A 228 18.28 -0.93 13.89
C SER A 228 18.32 -0.96 12.37
N LYS A 229 19.51 -0.73 11.81
CA LYS A 229 19.82 -0.99 10.40
C LYS A 229 20.68 -2.25 10.34
N PHE A 230 20.40 -3.14 9.41
CA PHE A 230 21.19 -4.36 9.21
C PHE A 230 22.47 -4.03 8.46
N ALA A 231 23.55 -4.76 8.78
CA ALA A 231 24.84 -4.63 8.10
C ALA A 231 24.72 -4.94 6.60
N ALA A 232 23.92 -5.95 6.25
CA ALA A 232 23.60 -6.32 4.87
C ALA A 232 22.10 -6.62 4.71
N PRO A 233 21.43 -6.10 3.66
CA PRO A 233 20.00 -6.37 3.42
C PRO A 233 19.70 -7.85 3.19
N ILE A 234 18.59 -8.35 3.74
CA ILE A 234 18.05 -9.68 3.39
C ILE A 234 17.22 -9.51 2.10
N GLY A 235 17.81 -9.89 0.97
CA GLY A 235 17.28 -9.58 -0.35
C GLY A 235 16.03 -10.39 -0.71
N LEU A 236 15.18 -9.85 -1.59
CA LEU A 236 13.94 -10.51 -2.04
C LEU A 236 14.16 -11.90 -2.63
N LYS A 237 15.25 -12.11 -3.37
CA LYS A 237 15.57 -13.42 -3.97
C LYS A 237 15.74 -14.48 -2.88
N GLU A 238 16.55 -14.16 -1.87
CA GLU A 238 16.79 -15.02 -0.72
C GLU A 238 15.52 -15.23 0.11
N LEU A 239 14.74 -14.18 0.36
CA LEU A 239 13.45 -14.30 1.05
C LEU A 239 12.52 -15.29 0.33
N ARG A 240 12.52 -15.30 -1.01
CA ARG A 240 11.74 -16.27 -1.80
C ARG A 240 12.29 -17.69 -1.69
N GLU A 241 13.61 -17.87 -1.66
CA GLU A 241 14.25 -19.17 -1.44
C GLU A 241 13.91 -19.73 -0.05
N MET A 242 13.95 -18.88 0.98
CA MET A 242 13.55 -19.21 2.34
C MET A 242 12.02 -19.35 2.49
N GLY A 243 11.25 -18.87 1.51
CA GLY A 243 9.79 -18.98 1.45
C GLY A 243 9.25 -20.13 0.60
N ALA A 244 10.13 -20.97 0.04
CA ALA A 244 9.71 -22.17 -0.66
C ALA A 244 9.01 -23.17 0.28
N GLN A 245 8.31 -24.15 -0.29
CA GLN A 245 7.61 -25.16 0.50
C GLN A 245 8.56 -25.91 1.45
N GLY A 246 8.17 -26.06 2.71
CA GLY A 246 8.95 -26.69 3.77
C GLY A 246 10.09 -25.82 4.32
N LYS A 247 10.16 -24.53 3.97
CA LYS A 247 11.20 -23.60 4.44
C LYS A 247 10.66 -22.64 5.51
N PRO A 248 11.55 -22.00 6.31
CA PRO A 248 11.16 -21.20 7.47
C PRO A 248 10.18 -20.06 7.19
N LEU A 249 10.13 -19.53 5.95
CA LEU A 249 9.25 -18.44 5.55
C LEU A 249 8.09 -18.89 4.64
N GLU A 250 7.79 -20.19 4.56
CA GLU A 250 6.66 -20.71 3.75
C GLU A 250 5.35 -20.00 4.13
N GLY A 251 5.19 -19.63 5.40
CA GLY A 251 4.04 -18.91 5.95
C GLY A 251 3.93 -17.44 5.51
N MET A 252 5.03 -16.82 5.10
CA MET A 252 5.20 -15.37 5.19
C MET A 252 4.23 -14.62 4.29
N GLN A 253 3.40 -13.78 4.91
CA GLN A 253 2.31 -13.08 4.21
C GLN A 253 2.83 -12.19 3.07
N MET A 254 3.97 -11.53 3.26
CA MET A 254 4.60 -10.65 2.27
C MET A 254 4.93 -11.37 0.96
N LEU A 255 5.37 -12.62 1.03
CA LEU A 255 5.73 -13.42 -0.15
C LEU A 255 4.50 -13.94 -0.91
N LYS A 256 3.42 -14.24 -0.19
CA LYS A 256 2.14 -14.69 -0.76
C LYS A 256 1.31 -13.54 -1.35
N GLN A 257 1.42 -12.35 -0.76
CA GLN A 257 0.64 -11.16 -1.14
C GLN A 257 1.57 -10.01 -1.50
N SER A 258 2.21 -10.10 -2.67
CA SER A 258 3.27 -9.17 -3.08
C SER A 258 2.84 -7.69 -3.11
N ARG A 259 1.57 -7.41 -3.41
CA ARG A 259 0.98 -6.06 -3.44
C ARG A 259 0.58 -5.51 -2.07
N LEU A 260 0.69 -6.30 -1.00
CA LEU A 260 0.41 -5.86 0.36
C LEU A 260 1.64 -5.13 0.91
N SER A 261 1.47 -3.87 1.31
CA SER A 261 2.55 -3.00 1.81
C SER A 261 2.79 -3.12 3.32
N VAL A 262 1.77 -3.54 4.07
CA VAL A 262 1.84 -3.81 5.51
C VAL A 262 1.34 -5.22 5.74
N SER A 263 2.21 -6.10 6.23
CA SER A 263 1.90 -7.53 6.43
C SER A 263 2.31 -8.01 7.80
N ARG A 264 1.61 -9.00 8.33
CA ARG A 264 1.99 -9.73 9.53
C ARG A 264 3.23 -10.59 9.28
N VAL A 265 4.01 -10.75 10.33
CA VAL A 265 5.15 -11.67 10.41
C VAL A 265 4.92 -12.54 11.65
N SER A 266 5.07 -13.85 11.53
CA SER A 266 4.96 -14.72 12.70
C SER A 266 6.17 -14.55 13.63
N ALA A 267 6.05 -14.93 14.90
CA ALA A 267 7.19 -14.89 15.82
C ALA A 267 8.36 -15.76 15.31
N GLN A 268 8.05 -16.93 14.74
CA GLN A 268 9.06 -17.82 14.17
C GLN A 268 9.77 -17.20 12.95
N GLU A 269 9.02 -16.56 12.05
CA GLU A 269 9.59 -15.85 10.90
C GLU A 269 10.47 -14.68 11.34
N TRP A 270 10.02 -13.93 12.35
CA TRP A 270 10.77 -12.82 12.93
C TRP A 270 12.09 -13.27 13.53
N GLU A 271 12.05 -14.25 14.44
CA GLU A 271 13.24 -14.79 15.11
C GLU A 271 14.25 -15.33 14.10
N TYR A 272 13.77 -16.07 13.09
CA TYR A 272 14.61 -16.61 12.04
C TYR A 272 15.31 -15.50 11.23
N LEU A 273 14.57 -14.49 10.77
CA LEU A 273 15.14 -13.38 9.99
C LEU A 273 16.09 -12.49 10.82
N VAL A 274 15.81 -12.30 12.10
CA VAL A 274 16.73 -11.62 13.03
C VAL A 274 18.01 -12.45 13.22
N GLY A 275 17.91 -13.78 13.28
CA GLY A 275 19.06 -14.68 13.29
C GLY A 275 19.96 -14.49 12.07
N VAL A 276 19.38 -14.56 10.86
CA VAL A 276 20.08 -14.32 9.59
C VAL A 276 20.77 -12.95 9.59
N ALA A 277 20.10 -11.90 10.07
CA ALA A 277 20.68 -10.57 10.15
C ALA A 277 21.87 -10.48 11.12
N LYS A 278 21.83 -11.21 12.24
CA LYS A 278 22.91 -11.25 13.24
C LYS A 278 24.14 -11.99 12.73
N GLU A 279 23.97 -13.13 12.08
CA GLU A 279 25.08 -13.91 11.49
C GLU A 279 25.88 -13.05 10.50
N ARG A 280 25.18 -12.28 9.66
CA ARG A 280 25.83 -11.36 8.70
C ARG A 280 26.58 -10.21 9.34
N ALA A 281 26.16 -9.77 10.52
CA ALA A 281 26.88 -8.74 11.25
C ALA A 281 28.21 -9.28 11.80
N GLN A 282 28.30 -10.59 12.06
CA GLN A 282 29.52 -11.25 12.54
C GLN A 282 30.48 -11.59 11.39
N ASP A 283 29.95 -11.96 10.22
CA ASP A 283 30.77 -12.29 9.04
C ASP A 283 31.37 -11.05 8.35
N GLY A 284 30.89 -9.85 8.68
CA GLY A 284 31.33 -8.57 8.12
C GLY A 284 32.36 -7.81 8.95
N GLU A 285 32.77 -8.36 10.10
CA GLU A 285 33.77 -7.80 11.02
C GLU A 285 35.13 -8.50 10.87
#